data_AF-A0A257NJ64-F1
#
_entry.id   AF-A0A257NJ64-F1
#
_cell.length_a   1.000
_cell.length_b   1.000
_cell.length_c   1.000
_cell.angle_alpha   90.00
_cell.angle_beta   90.00
_cell.angle_gamma   90.00
#
_symmetry.space_group_name_H-M   'P 1'
#
loop_
_entity.id
_entity.type
_entity.pdbx_description
1 polymer ?
#
loop_
_entity_poly.entity_id
_entity_poly.type
_entity_poly.pdbx_seq_one_letter_code
_entity_poly.pdbx_strand_id
1 'polypeptide(L)'
;AFTLEAGTTIWGYPKVMADFTIREGAQFGFDCVIDGQLVIGMDFRRGLPIRLTPRQQAQRSYSHRDGVTRETGFEHTLDGVRTRIGGVRVRLGDHPYAKELASLGLPKRAIVSSSADQVQMTFGDAQEIS
;
A
#
# COMPACT_ATOMS: atom_id res chain seq x y z
N ALA A 1 2.53 15.42 -7.08
CA ALA A 1 1.50 15.88 -8.04
C ALA A 1 1.30 14.87 -9.19
N PHE A 2 2.30 14.60 -10.04
CA PHE A 2 2.13 13.71 -11.20
C PHE A 2 1.57 12.32 -10.88
N THR A 3 2.13 11.61 -9.89
CA THR A 3 1.68 10.25 -9.53
C THR A 3 0.28 10.21 -8.92
N LEU A 4 -0.18 11.31 -8.34
CA LEU A 4 -1.55 11.49 -7.84
C LEU A 4 -2.52 11.63 -9.01
N GLU A 5 -2.21 12.56 -9.92
CA GLU A 5 -3.04 12.88 -11.07
C GLU A 5 -3.14 11.70 -12.04
N ALA A 6 -2.02 11.08 -12.40
CA ALA A 6 -2.00 9.90 -13.26
C ALA A 6 -2.76 8.72 -12.60
N GLY A 7 -2.49 8.46 -11.31
CA GLY A 7 -3.19 7.43 -10.54
C GLY A 7 -4.71 7.59 -10.53
N THR A 8 -5.15 8.83 -10.39
CA THR A 8 -6.57 9.19 -10.33
C THR A 8 -7.23 9.18 -11.70
N THR A 9 -6.60 9.81 -12.69
CA THR A 9 -7.22 10.10 -13.99
C THR A 9 -7.13 8.92 -14.93
N ILE A 10 -5.97 8.26 -15.00
CA ILE A 10 -5.74 7.13 -15.92
C ILE A 10 -6.38 5.87 -15.36
N TRP A 11 -6.11 5.57 -14.09
CA TRP A 11 -6.48 4.29 -13.47
C TRP A 11 -7.64 4.37 -12.47
N GLY A 12 -8.17 5.56 -12.17
CA GLY A 12 -9.34 5.71 -11.31
C GLY A 12 -9.08 5.48 -9.81
N TYR A 13 -7.84 5.33 -9.36
CA TYR A 13 -7.57 5.07 -7.95
C TYR A 13 -7.92 6.29 -7.08
N PRO A 14 -8.57 6.12 -5.92
CA PRO A 14 -8.97 7.22 -5.03
C PRO A 14 -7.78 7.72 -4.20
N LYS A 15 -6.72 8.17 -4.88
CA LYS A 15 -5.51 8.69 -4.24
C LYS A 15 -5.75 10.11 -3.72
N VAL A 16 -5.05 10.45 -2.64
CA VAL A 16 -5.00 11.79 -2.05
C VAL A 16 -3.56 12.22 -1.80
N MET A 17 -3.31 13.52 -1.68
CA MET A 17 -1.99 14.02 -1.27
C MET A 17 -1.75 13.70 0.20
N ALA A 18 -0.53 13.22 0.50
CA ALA A 18 -0.08 12.93 1.85
C ALA A 18 1.44 13.08 1.94
N ASP A 19 1.91 13.41 3.13
CA ASP A 19 3.33 13.42 3.49
C ASP A 19 3.70 12.06 4.12
N PHE A 20 4.79 11.48 3.65
CA PHE A 20 5.32 10.21 4.17
C PHE A 20 6.68 10.44 4.82
N THR A 21 6.80 10.12 6.11
CA THR A 21 8.09 10.05 6.80
C THR A 21 8.53 8.59 6.90
N ILE A 22 9.57 8.21 6.16
CA ILE A 22 10.10 6.84 6.14
C ILE A 22 11.20 6.68 7.20
N ARG A 23 11.19 5.54 7.88
CA ARG A 23 12.23 5.13 8.83
C ARG A 23 12.83 3.81 8.39
N GLU A 24 14.15 3.72 8.39
CA GLU A 24 14.90 2.53 7.96
C GLU A 24 15.73 1.96 9.12
N GLY A 25 16.19 0.70 8.96
CA GLY A 25 17.09 0.05 9.91
C GLY A 25 16.66 -1.35 10.32
N ALA A 26 16.94 -1.71 11.58
CA ALA A 26 16.57 -3.02 12.15
C ALA A 26 15.05 -3.13 12.39
N GLN A 27 14.44 -2.03 12.82
CA GLN A 27 13.02 -1.76 12.71
C GLN A 27 12.85 -0.64 11.69
N PHE A 28 11.85 -0.76 10.82
CA PHE A 28 11.59 0.19 9.74
C PHE A 28 10.10 0.48 9.70
N GLY A 29 9.70 1.54 9.03
CA GLY A 29 8.30 1.94 9.06
C GLY A 29 8.05 3.26 8.38
N PHE A 30 6.83 3.73 8.49
CA PHE A 30 6.45 5.04 7.99
C PHE A 30 5.36 5.66 8.84
N ASP A 31 5.28 6.98 8.80
CA ASP A 31 4.09 7.74 9.19
C ASP A 31 3.53 8.45 7.95
N CYS A 32 2.22 8.36 7.78
CA CYS A 32 1.46 9.06 6.75
C CYS A 32 0.66 10.18 7.40
N VAL A 33 0.89 11.41 6.94
CA VAL A 33 0.32 12.64 7.45
C VAL A 33 -0.46 13.32 6.32
N ILE A 34 -1.66 13.80 6.62
CA ILE A 34 -2.48 14.60 5.70
C ILE A 34 -2.86 15.88 6.44
N ASP A 35 -2.66 17.03 5.79
CA ASP A 35 -2.94 18.36 6.35
C ASP A 35 -2.30 18.58 7.74
N GLY A 36 -1.08 18.07 7.91
CA GLY A 36 -0.32 18.15 9.18
C GLY A 36 -0.81 17.22 10.29
N GLN A 37 -1.83 16.39 10.05
CA GLN A 37 -2.36 15.43 11.01
C GLN A 37 -1.96 13.99 10.66
N LEU A 38 -1.53 13.23 11.67
CA LEU A 38 -1.25 11.81 11.50
C LEU A 38 -2.52 11.06 11.09
N VAL A 39 -2.43 10.28 10.02
CA VAL A 39 -3.48 9.36 9.60
C VAL A 39 -3.16 7.96 10.12
N ILE A 40 -2.01 7.43 9.70
CA ILE A 40 -1.56 6.08 10.05
C ILE A 40 -0.04 6.05 10.17
N GLY A 41 0.44 5.40 11.24
CA GLY A 41 1.83 5.01 11.42
C GLY A 41 1.96 3.50 11.45
N MET A 42 2.97 2.97 10.79
CA MET A 42 3.26 1.53 10.76
C MET A 42 4.73 1.29 11.04
N ASP A 43 5.02 0.46 12.04
CA ASP A 43 6.38 0.05 12.40
C ASP A 43 6.53 -1.46 12.27
N PHE A 44 7.51 -1.87 11.48
CA PHE A 44 7.78 -3.23 11.06
C PHE A 44 9.04 -3.77 11.74
N ARG A 45 9.02 -5.06 12.05
CA ARG A 45 10.21 -5.84 12.42
C ARG A 45 10.61 -6.71 11.24
N ARG A 46 11.88 -6.68 10.87
CA ARG A 46 12.44 -7.45 9.74
C ARG A 46 12.04 -8.91 9.80
N GLY A 47 11.50 -9.46 8.71
CA GLY A 47 11.11 -10.87 8.62
C GLY A 47 12.25 -11.82 8.26
N LEU A 48 11.90 -13.10 8.10
CA LEU A 48 12.78 -14.12 7.53
C LEU A 48 12.69 -14.08 6.00
N PRO A 49 13.81 -14.29 5.28
CA PRO A 49 13.78 -14.32 3.83
C PRO A 49 12.93 -15.50 3.36
N ILE A 50 12.03 -15.26 2.41
CA ILE A 50 11.38 -16.33 1.66
C ILE A 50 12.18 -16.52 0.38
N ARG A 51 12.71 -17.72 0.18
CA ARG A 51 13.35 -18.10 -1.09
C ARG A 51 12.26 -18.36 -2.13
N LEU A 52 11.78 -17.29 -2.74
CA LEU A 52 11.01 -17.34 -3.98
C LEU A 52 11.96 -17.00 -5.12
N THR A 53 11.97 -17.81 -6.18
CA THR A 53 12.59 -17.38 -7.43
C THR A 53 11.85 -16.14 -7.90
N PRO A 54 12.52 -15.00 -8.16
CA PRO A 54 11.87 -13.83 -8.72
C PRO A 54 11.13 -14.24 -9.99
N ARG A 55 9.81 -14.03 -9.99
CA ARG A 55 8.94 -14.40 -11.10
C ARG A 55 8.00 -13.25 -11.37
N GLN A 56 7.92 -12.88 -12.64
CA GLN A 56 6.93 -11.94 -13.15
C GLN A 56 5.53 -12.54 -12.94
N GLN A 57 4.69 -11.82 -12.21
CA GLN A 57 3.33 -12.23 -11.88
C GLN A 57 2.36 -11.22 -12.46
N ALA A 58 1.46 -11.72 -13.31
CA ALA A 58 0.31 -10.95 -13.79
C ALA A 58 -0.78 -10.94 -12.71
N GLN A 59 -1.29 -9.75 -12.40
CA GLN A 59 -2.35 -9.51 -11.45
C GLN A 59 -3.34 -8.49 -12.00
N ARG A 60 -4.51 -8.43 -11.36
CA ARG A 60 -5.56 -7.45 -11.65
C ARG A 60 -5.78 -6.60 -10.42
N SER A 61 -5.95 -5.32 -10.65
CA SER A 61 -6.36 -4.36 -9.64
C SER A 61 -7.66 -3.71 -10.08
N TYR A 62 -8.47 -3.30 -9.12
CA TYR A 62 -9.75 -2.68 -9.38
C TYR A 62 -9.81 -1.31 -8.72
N SER A 63 -10.46 -0.38 -9.39
CA SER A 63 -10.79 0.94 -8.86
C SER A 63 -12.26 1.23 -9.13
N HIS A 64 -12.88 2.01 -8.23
CA HIS A 64 -14.24 2.49 -8.43
C HIS A 64 -14.28 3.98 -8.09
N ARG A 65 -14.64 4.79 -9.08
CA ARG A 65 -14.65 6.25 -8.95
C ARG A 65 -15.63 6.85 -9.95
N ASP A 66 -16.38 7.85 -9.50
CA ASP A 66 -17.36 8.59 -10.30
C ASP A 66 -18.40 7.66 -10.97
N GLY A 67 -18.80 6.60 -10.25
CA GLY A 67 -19.75 5.59 -10.73
C GLY A 67 -19.18 4.56 -11.70
N VAL A 68 -17.90 4.66 -12.05
CA VAL A 68 -17.24 3.78 -13.02
C VAL A 68 -16.28 2.83 -12.31
N THR A 69 -16.48 1.52 -12.53
CA THR A 69 -15.55 0.48 -12.10
C THR A 69 -14.54 0.21 -13.22
N ARG A 70 -13.25 0.19 -12.88
CA ARG A 70 -12.18 -0.15 -13.83
C ARG A 70 -11.38 -1.34 -13.33
N GLU A 71 -11.01 -2.23 -14.24
CA GLU A 71 -9.98 -3.24 -14.06
C GLU A 71 -8.68 -2.75 -14.69
N THR A 72 -7.56 -2.90 -14.01
CA THR A 72 -6.21 -2.65 -14.57
C THR A 72 -5.35 -3.89 -14.38
N GLY A 73 -4.96 -4.49 -15.50
CA GLY A 73 -3.95 -5.55 -15.54
C GLY A 73 -2.57 -4.97 -15.28
N PHE A 74 -1.78 -5.64 -14.44
CA PHE A 74 -0.41 -5.26 -14.19
C PHE A 74 0.48 -6.48 -14.00
N GLU A 75 1.75 -6.33 -14.35
CA GLU A 75 2.78 -7.32 -14.10
C GLU A 75 3.73 -6.77 -13.05
N HIS A 76 4.15 -7.63 -12.13
CA HIS A 76 5.12 -7.22 -11.11
C HIS A 76 6.15 -8.30 -10.82
N THR A 77 7.33 -7.85 -10.41
CA THR A 77 8.42 -8.69 -9.91
C THR A 77 8.83 -8.18 -8.54
N LEU A 78 8.96 -9.10 -7.58
CA LEU A 78 9.44 -8.82 -6.23
C LEU A 78 10.80 -9.48 -6.03
N ASP A 79 11.72 -8.75 -5.40
CA ASP A 79 13.01 -9.27 -4.97
C ASP A 79 13.26 -8.97 -3.48
N GLY A 80 14.05 -9.83 -2.83
CA GLY A 80 14.38 -9.68 -1.41
C GLY A 80 13.18 -9.85 -0.47
N VAL A 81 12.18 -10.67 -0.84
CA VAL A 81 10.96 -10.84 -0.03
C VAL A 81 11.28 -11.45 1.34
N ARG A 82 10.78 -10.80 2.39
CA ARG A 82 10.86 -11.28 3.78
C ARG A 82 9.48 -11.27 4.41
N THR A 83 9.17 -12.29 5.19
CA THR A 83 7.86 -12.42 5.86
C THR A 83 8.02 -12.79 7.32
N ARG A 84 7.05 -12.37 8.14
CA ARG A 84 7.00 -12.60 9.58
C ARG A 84 5.57 -12.80 10.04
N ILE A 85 5.36 -13.70 11.00
CA ILE A 85 4.10 -13.78 11.77
C ILE A 85 4.03 -12.59 12.72
N GLY A 86 2.99 -11.78 12.61
CA GLY A 86 2.88 -10.47 13.26
C GLY A 86 3.96 -9.52 12.77
N GLY A 87 4.60 -8.79 13.69
CA GLY A 87 5.76 -7.96 13.37
C GLY A 87 5.43 -6.56 12.86
N VAL A 88 4.16 -6.17 12.86
CA VAL A 88 3.72 -4.80 12.57
C VAL A 88 2.98 -4.23 13.77
N ARG A 89 3.34 -3.00 14.15
CA ARG A 89 2.55 -2.14 15.03
C ARG A 89 1.89 -1.07 14.17
N VAL A 90 0.56 -1.02 14.20
CA VAL A 90 -0.23 0.03 13.54
C VAL A 90 -0.69 1.04 14.59
N ARG A 91 -0.56 2.32 14.27
CA ARG A 91 -1.00 3.46 15.08
C ARG A 91 -1.91 4.31 14.19
N LEU A 92 -3.08 4.69 14.67
CA LEU A 92 -3.97 5.63 14.00
C LEU A 92 -3.85 6.99 14.69
N GLY A 93 -3.94 8.07 13.92
CA GLY A 93 -4.09 9.42 14.48
C GLY A 93 -5.56 9.85 14.54
N ASP A 94 -5.80 11.17 14.57
CA ASP A 94 -7.13 11.75 14.77
C ASP A 94 -7.79 12.29 13.48
N HIS A 95 -7.09 12.23 12.35
CA HIS A 95 -7.59 12.69 11.05
C HIS A 95 -8.85 11.90 10.63
N PRO A 96 -9.81 12.49 9.87
CA PRO A 96 -10.99 11.77 9.39
C PRO A 96 -10.72 10.42 8.71
N TYR A 97 -9.69 10.32 7.86
CA TYR A 97 -9.26 9.02 7.29
C TYR A 97 -8.83 8.00 8.35
N ALA A 98 -8.23 8.44 9.46
CA ALA A 98 -7.89 7.55 10.56
C ALA A 98 -9.16 6.99 11.24
N LYS A 99 -10.21 7.80 11.36
CA LYS A 99 -11.53 7.37 11.86
C LYS A 99 -12.21 6.39 10.91
N GLU A 100 -12.09 6.61 9.60
CA GLU A 100 -12.59 5.67 8.59
C GLU A 100 -11.86 4.32 8.70
N LEU A 101 -10.53 4.32 8.77
CA LEU A 101 -9.74 3.11 9.02
C LEU A 101 -10.16 2.42 10.33
N ALA A 102 -10.43 3.21 11.38
CA ALA A 102 -10.93 2.69 12.65
C ALA A 102 -12.32 2.06 12.52
N SER A 103 -13.21 2.63 11.70
CA SER A 103 -14.54 2.06 11.42
C SER A 103 -14.47 0.73 10.65
N LEU A 104 -13.42 0.52 9.85
CA LEU A 104 -13.08 -0.76 9.22
C LEU A 104 -12.45 -1.76 10.22
N GLY A 105 -12.23 -1.32 11.46
CA GLY A 105 -11.77 -2.10 12.59
C GLY A 105 -10.28 -2.03 12.86
N LEU A 106 -9.52 -1.11 12.24
CA LEU A 106 -8.11 -0.91 12.57
C LEU A 106 -7.94 -0.12 13.89
N PRO A 107 -6.79 -0.26 14.58
CA PRO A 107 -5.76 -1.26 14.34
C PRO A 107 -6.20 -2.66 14.80
N LYS A 108 -6.00 -3.67 13.95
CA LYS A 108 -6.09 -5.09 14.34
C LYS A 108 -4.70 -5.67 14.51
N ARG A 109 -4.60 -6.76 15.27
CA ARG A 109 -3.36 -7.54 15.34
C ARG A 109 -3.05 -8.10 13.94
N ALA A 110 -1.95 -7.65 13.34
CA ALA A 110 -1.47 -8.22 12.10
C ALA A 110 -1.10 -9.70 12.32
N ILE A 111 -1.63 -10.60 11.49
CA ILE A 111 -1.30 -12.03 11.55
C ILE A 111 0.02 -12.28 10.81
N VAL A 112 0.23 -11.61 9.68
CA VAL A 112 1.44 -11.69 8.86
C VAL A 112 1.85 -10.28 8.43
N SER A 113 3.16 -10.05 8.32
CA SER A 113 3.73 -8.89 7.63
C SER A 113 4.80 -9.34 6.65
N SER A 114 4.89 -8.62 5.53
CA SER A 114 5.86 -8.88 4.47
C SER A 114 6.50 -7.57 4.00
N SER A 115 7.75 -7.67 3.58
CA SER A 115 8.53 -6.59 2.95
C SER A 115 9.28 -7.14 1.75
N ALA A 116 9.57 -6.29 0.77
CA ALA A 116 10.44 -6.60 -0.36
C ALA A 116 11.52 -5.52 -0.45
N ASP A 117 12.73 -5.90 -0.85
CA ASP A 117 13.82 -4.96 -1.04
C ASP A 117 13.62 -4.18 -2.35
N GLN A 118 13.07 -4.81 -3.39
CA GLN A 118 12.74 -4.19 -4.66
C GLN A 118 11.38 -4.65 -5.18
N VAL A 119 10.66 -3.71 -5.79
CA VAL A 119 9.36 -3.93 -6.44
C VAL A 119 9.40 -3.25 -7.79
N GLN A 120 9.22 -4.02 -8.85
CA GLN A 120 9.06 -3.50 -10.21
C GLN A 120 7.66 -3.81 -10.69
N MET A 121 6.99 -2.82 -11.27
CA MET A 121 5.62 -2.97 -11.76
C MET A 121 5.46 -2.29 -13.13
N THR A 122 4.76 -2.97 -14.03
CA THR A 122 4.30 -2.42 -15.29
C THR A 122 2.78 -2.49 -15.30
N PHE A 123 2.14 -1.34 -15.42
CA PHE A 123 0.68 -1.22 -15.47
C PHE A 123 0.23 -1.09 -16.93
N GLY A 124 -0.79 -1.87 -17.30
CA GLY A 124 -1.50 -1.68 -18.55
C GLY A 124 -2.57 -0.59 -18.46
N ASP A 125 -3.40 -0.53 -19.49
CA ASP A 125 -4.54 0.37 -19.55
C ASP A 125 -5.64 -0.06 -18.57
N ALA A 126 -6.37 0.93 -18.06
CA ALA A 126 -7.57 0.70 -17.27
C ALA A 126 -8.76 0.45 -18.21
N GLN A 127 -9.43 -0.68 -18.00
CA GLN A 127 -10.62 -1.07 -18.75
C GLN A 127 -11.86 -0.89 -17.87
N GLU A 128 -12.84 -0.15 -18.36
CA GLU A 128 -14.14 -0.06 -17.70
C GLU A 128 -14.83 -1.42 -17.72
N ILE A 129 -15.40 -1.81 -16.58
CA ILE A 129 -16.14 -3.06 -16.42
C ILE A 129 -17.51 -2.78 -15.80
N SER A 130 -18.52 -3.52 -16.25
CA SER A 130 -19.93 -3.42 -15.83
C SER A 130 -20.36 -4.58 -14.96
#